data_AF-S3ZAQ2-F1
#
_entry.id   AF-S3ZAQ2-F1
#
_cell.length_a   1.000
_cell.length_b   1.000
_cell.length_c   1.000
_cell.angle_alpha   90.00
_cell.angle_beta   90.00
_cell.angle_gamma   90.00
#
_symmetry.space_group_name_H-M   'P 1'
#
loop_
_entity.id
_entity.type
_entity.pdbx_description
1 polymer ?
#
loop_
_entity_poly.entity_id
_entity_poly.type
_entity_poly.pdbx_seq_one_letter_code
_entity_poly.pdbx_strand_id
1 'polypeptide(L)'
;MTPGPRADWFTATALRTLTTRAYRVSSASNRIGLRTEGPPLERAVRGELPSEGMVLGAIQVPPDGSPVVFLADHPTTGGYPVVGVVRERDLAAAAQAVPGTVVRFVGAGGWPGLRG
;
A
#
# COMPACT_ATOMS: atom_id res chain seq x y z
N MET A 1 -8.05 -2.02 -4.89
CA MET A 1 -6.85 -1.32 -5.43
C MET A 1 -6.55 -1.78 -6.86
N THR A 2 -5.75 -1.00 -7.57
CA THR A 2 -5.07 -1.35 -8.84
C THR A 2 -3.56 -1.45 -8.62
N PRO A 3 -2.79 -2.08 -9.52
CA PRO A 3 -1.33 -2.05 -9.46
C PRO A 3 -0.79 -0.62 -9.40
N GLY A 4 0.25 -0.43 -8.60
CA GLY A 4 1.04 0.79 -8.59
C GLY A 4 2.18 0.72 -9.61
N PRO A 5 2.88 1.84 -9.84
CA PRO A 5 3.97 1.93 -10.81
C PRO A 5 5.18 1.05 -10.45
N ARG A 6 5.28 0.59 -9.20
CA ARG A 6 6.39 -0.22 -8.68
C ARG A 6 5.92 -1.57 -8.17
N ALA A 7 4.79 -2.09 -8.65
CA ALA A 7 4.31 -3.43 -8.27
C ALA A 7 5.33 -4.53 -8.62
N ASP A 8 6.09 -4.35 -9.69
CA ASP A 8 7.19 -5.19 -10.16
C ASP A 8 8.44 -5.16 -9.25
N TRP A 9 8.51 -4.23 -8.29
CA TRP A 9 9.60 -4.17 -7.30
C TRP A 9 9.42 -5.16 -6.14
N PHE A 10 8.31 -5.88 -6.10
CA PHE A 10 7.96 -6.82 -5.04
C PHE A 10 7.93 -8.24 -5.58
N THR A 11 8.26 -9.20 -4.72
CA THR A 11 8.20 -10.61 -5.12
C THR A 11 6.75 -11.03 -5.40
N ALA A 12 6.56 -12.06 -6.24
CA ALA A 12 5.22 -12.62 -6.46
C ALA A 12 4.55 -13.06 -5.14
N THR A 13 5.34 -13.54 -4.18
CA THR A 13 4.86 -13.86 -2.83
C THR A 13 4.39 -12.63 -2.08
N ALA A 14 5.11 -11.51 -2.14
CA ALA A 14 4.68 -10.25 -1.52
C ALA A 14 3.35 -9.74 -2.11
N LEU A 15 3.20 -9.75 -3.44
CA LEU A 15 1.96 -9.33 -4.11
C LEU A 15 0.76 -10.21 -3.72
N ARG A 16 0.99 -11.51 -3.56
CA ARG A 16 -0.02 -12.46 -3.06
C ARG A 16 -0.31 -12.23 -1.58
N THR A 17 0.71 -12.00 -0.75
CA THR A 17 0.58 -11.69 0.68
C THR A 17 -0.30 -10.46 0.88
N LEU A 18 -0.02 -9.37 0.17
CA LEU A 18 -0.77 -8.12 0.26
C LEU A 18 -2.28 -8.32 0.04
N THR A 19 -2.65 -9.19 -0.89
CA THR A 19 -4.06 -9.42 -1.27
C THR A 19 -4.75 -10.55 -0.52
N THR A 20 -4.00 -11.41 0.17
CA THR A 20 -4.54 -12.61 0.84
C THR A 20 -4.44 -12.57 2.36
N ARG A 21 -3.60 -11.69 2.93
CA ARG A 21 -3.45 -11.56 4.38
C ARG A 21 -4.25 -10.38 4.93
N ALA A 22 -4.51 -10.45 6.22
CA ALA A 22 -5.13 -9.38 6.99
C ALA A 22 -4.03 -8.49 7.59
N TYR A 23 -4.33 -7.20 7.66
CA TYR A 23 -3.51 -6.18 8.29
C TYR A 23 -4.32 -5.49 9.38
N ARG A 24 -3.65 -4.94 10.40
CA ARG A 24 -4.28 -4.12 11.43
C ARG A 24 -3.88 -2.68 11.23
N VAL A 25 -4.81 -1.75 11.43
CA VAL A 25 -4.49 -0.32 11.44
C VAL A 25 -3.63 -0.01 12.67
N SER A 26 -2.49 0.62 12.44
CA SER A 26 -1.55 1.00 13.50
C SER A 26 -2.03 2.26 14.22
N SER A 27 -1.67 2.40 15.49
CA SER A 27 -1.87 3.63 16.28
C SER A 27 -1.10 4.84 15.73
N ALA A 28 -0.10 4.62 14.88
CA ALA A 28 0.65 5.67 14.21
C ALA A 28 -0.07 6.27 12.96
N SER A 29 -1.29 5.80 12.66
CA SER A 29 -2.08 6.31 11.52
C SER A 29 -2.61 7.72 11.79
N ASN A 30 -2.63 8.56 10.76
CA ASN A 30 -3.11 9.93 10.82
C ASN A 30 -3.60 10.40 9.44
N ARG A 31 -3.89 11.70 9.29
CA ARG A 31 -4.38 12.29 8.03
C ARG A 31 -3.39 12.21 6.85
N ILE A 32 -2.11 11.95 7.11
CA ILE A 32 -1.09 11.76 6.07
C ILE A 32 -1.20 10.34 5.50
N GLY A 33 -1.39 9.34 6.37
CA GLY A 33 -1.52 7.97 5.92
C GLY A 33 -2.06 6.99 6.96
N LEU A 34 -2.79 6.00 6.43
CA LEU A 34 -3.19 4.80 7.16
C LEU A 34 -2.00 3.84 7.20
N ARG A 35 -1.39 3.70 8.37
CA ARG A 35 -0.28 2.78 8.60
C ARG A 35 -0.82 1.43 9.03
N THR A 36 -0.22 0.36 8.54
CA THR A 36 -0.69 -0.98 8.83
C THR A 36 0.39 -1.84 9.48
N GLU A 37 -0.05 -2.76 10.33
CA GLU A 37 0.74 -3.80 10.97
C GLU A 37 0.30 -5.16 10.43
N GLY A 38 1.26 -6.00 10.05
CA GLY A 38 0.97 -7.30 9.44
C GLY A 38 2.19 -7.89 8.76
N PRO A 39 2.00 -8.91 7.91
CA PRO A 39 3.12 -9.54 7.21
C PRO A 39 3.86 -8.53 6.31
N PRO A 40 5.18 -8.38 6.47
CA PRO A 40 5.97 -7.45 5.66
C PRO A 40 6.03 -7.94 4.21
N LEU A 41 6.09 -6.98 3.29
CA LEU A 41 6.23 -7.26 1.86
C LEU A 41 7.70 -7.30 1.45
N GLU A 42 8.11 -8.42 0.87
CA GLU A 42 9.47 -8.60 0.39
C GLU A 42 9.71 -7.87 -0.95
N ARG A 43 10.77 -7.06 -1.00
CA ARG A 43 11.24 -6.39 -2.22
C ARG A 43 12.06 -7.35 -3.08
N ALA A 44 11.68 -7.47 -4.35
CA ALA A 44 12.49 -8.09 -5.39
C ALA A 44 13.63 -7.17 -5.85
N VAL A 45 13.39 -5.85 -5.88
CA VAL A 45 14.38 -4.84 -6.26
C VAL A 45 14.82 -4.06 -5.02
N ARG A 46 16.12 -4.13 -4.69
CA ARG A 46 16.72 -3.51 -3.48
C ARG A 46 17.35 -2.13 -3.71
N GLY A 47 17.31 -1.62 -4.95
CA GLY A 47 17.88 -0.32 -5.29
C GLY A 47 17.15 0.87 -4.65
N GLU A 48 17.78 2.03 -4.72
CA GLU A 48 17.15 3.29 -4.35
C GLU A 48 16.11 3.71 -5.39
N LEU A 49 15.04 4.35 -4.91
CA LEU A 49 14.03 4.96 -5.77
C LEU A 49 14.22 6.47 -5.71
N PRO A 50 14.53 7.14 -6.84
CA PRO A 50 14.45 8.60 -6.90
C PRO A 50 13.07 9.07 -6.47
N SER A 51 12.96 10.26 -5.87
CA SER A 51 11.66 10.79 -5.47
C SER A 51 10.68 10.85 -6.64
N GLU A 52 9.52 10.24 -6.47
CA GLU A 52 8.44 10.19 -7.48
C GLU A 52 7.21 10.92 -6.97
N GLY A 53 6.38 11.42 -7.90
CA GLY A 53 5.10 12.03 -7.58
C GLY A 53 4.16 11.04 -6.90
N MET A 54 3.56 11.45 -5.80
CA MET A 54 2.60 10.65 -5.04
C MET A 54 1.17 11.10 -5.31
N VAL A 55 0.28 10.11 -5.36
CA VAL A 55 -1.16 10.32 -5.55
C VAL A 55 -1.93 9.86 -4.32
N LEU A 56 -3.11 10.44 -4.13
CA LEU A 56 -4.03 10.03 -3.09
C LEU A 56 -4.37 8.54 -3.24
N GLY A 57 -4.32 7.81 -2.12
CA GLY A 57 -4.55 6.37 -2.09
C GLY A 57 -3.34 5.52 -2.51
N ALA A 58 -2.20 6.12 -2.83
CA ALA A 58 -0.98 5.36 -3.08
C ALA A 58 -0.63 4.48 -1.86
N ILE A 59 -0.30 3.22 -2.12
CA ILE A 59 0.12 2.24 -1.12
C ILE A 59 1.64 2.16 -1.22
N GLN A 60 2.29 2.95 -0.39
CA GLN A 60 3.74 2.99 -0.30
C GLN A 60 4.23 1.91 0.66
N VAL A 61 5.39 1.31 0.35
CA VAL A 61 6.01 0.29 1.21
C VAL A 61 7.43 0.74 1.58
N PRO A 62 7.65 1.22 2.81
CA PRO A 62 8.98 1.58 3.31
C PRO A 62 9.89 0.33 3.49
N PRO A 63 11.16 0.52 3.91
CA PRO A 63 12.12 -0.58 4.06
C PRO A 63 11.71 -1.68 5.04
N ASP A 64 10.83 -1.38 6.00
CA ASP A 64 10.28 -2.36 6.96
C ASP A 64 9.25 -3.31 6.33
N GLY A 65 8.79 -3.02 5.10
CA GLY A 65 7.84 -3.84 4.36
C GLY A 65 6.38 -3.59 4.74
N SER A 66 6.08 -2.65 5.64
CA SER A 66 4.73 -2.39 6.13
C SER A 66 3.97 -1.47 5.17
N PRO A 67 2.81 -1.88 4.62
CA PRO A 67 2.05 -1.01 3.72
C PRO A 67 1.51 0.25 4.42
N VAL A 68 1.66 1.40 3.76
CA VAL A 68 1.08 2.69 4.16
C VAL A 68 0.21 3.22 3.04
N VAL A 69 -1.08 3.47 3.32
CA VAL A 69 -1.99 4.11 2.35
C VAL A 69 -1.96 5.61 2.56
N PHE A 70 -1.61 6.37 1.53
CA PHE A 70 -1.60 7.83 1.58
C PHE A 70 -3.01 8.43 1.53
N LEU A 71 -3.27 9.37 2.43
CA LEU A 71 -4.56 10.02 2.68
C LEU A 71 -4.48 11.52 2.37
N ALA A 72 -5.47 12.31 2.81
CA ALA A 72 -5.70 13.68 2.35
C ALA A 72 -4.47 14.62 2.48
N ASP A 73 -3.63 14.42 3.50
CA ASP A 73 -2.47 15.27 3.76
C ASP A 73 -1.15 14.61 3.30
N HIS A 74 -1.21 13.68 2.33
CA HIS A 74 -0.03 12.99 1.83
C HIS A 74 0.99 13.94 1.20
N PRO A 75 2.30 13.65 1.27
CA PRO A 75 3.31 14.45 0.59
C PRO A 75 3.12 14.34 -0.93
N THR A 76 3.51 15.38 -1.67
CA THR A 76 3.43 15.38 -3.14
C THR A 76 4.48 14.48 -3.79
N THR A 77 5.54 14.11 -3.08
CA THR A 77 6.59 13.21 -3.53
C THR A 77 6.99 12.19 -2.46
N GLY A 78 7.59 11.07 -2.87
CA GLY A 78 8.08 10.05 -1.96
C GLY A 78 9.18 9.18 -2.59
N GLY A 79 10.07 8.65 -1.74
CA GLY A 79 11.24 7.84 -2.15
C GLY A 79 11.10 6.34 -1.90
N TYR A 80 9.88 5.84 -1.66
CA TYR A 80 9.63 4.42 -1.44
C TYR A 80 8.64 3.87 -2.48
N PRO A 81 8.81 2.59 -2.89
CA PRO A 81 8.02 2.01 -3.96
C PRO A 81 6.53 1.95 -3.63
N VAL A 82 5.72 2.34 -4.61
CA VAL A 82 4.26 2.25 -4.56
C VAL A 82 3.81 0.95 -5.22
N VAL A 83 3.32 0.01 -4.40
CA VAL A 83 2.89 -1.33 -4.85
C VAL A 83 1.49 -1.32 -5.47
N GLY A 84 0.64 -0.39 -5.06
CA GLY A 84 -0.77 -0.34 -5.42
C GLY A 84 -1.36 1.05 -5.20
N VAL A 85 -2.55 1.26 -5.74
CA VAL A 85 -3.34 2.47 -5.48
C VAL A 85 -4.76 2.07 -5.06
N VAL A 86 -5.18 2.50 -3.87
CA VAL A 86 -6.56 2.38 -3.39
C VAL A 86 -7.46 3.28 -4.22
N ARG A 87 -8.65 2.79 -4.59
CA ARG A 87 -9.58 3.58 -5.41
C ARG A 87 -10.23 4.65 -4.54
N GLU A 88 -10.52 5.81 -5.14
CA GLU A 88 -11.10 6.94 -4.42
C GLU A 88 -12.36 6.58 -3.61
N ARG A 89 -13.27 5.80 -4.19
CA ARG A 89 -14.49 5.33 -3.50
C ARG A 89 -14.25 4.54 -2.21
N ASP A 90 -13.07 3.92 -2.08
CA ASP A 90 -12.71 3.08 -0.93
C ASP A 90 -11.92 3.90 0.13
N LEU A 91 -11.47 5.11 -0.20
CA LEU A 91 -10.62 5.93 0.68
C LEU A 91 -11.36 6.53 1.87
N ALA A 92 -12.65 6.84 1.71
CA ALA A 92 -13.44 7.34 2.83
C ALA A 92 -13.48 6.31 3.98
N ALA A 93 -13.67 5.03 3.65
CA ALA A 93 -13.63 3.95 4.64
C ALA A 93 -12.23 3.78 5.25
N ALA A 94 -11.17 3.87 4.43
CA ALA A 94 -9.80 3.82 4.94
C ALA A 94 -9.50 4.99 5.90
N ALA A 95 -9.87 6.21 5.55
CA ALA A 95 -9.62 7.40 6.37
C ALA A 95 -10.34 7.40 7.72
N GLN A 96 -11.42 6.63 7.86
CA GLN A 96 -12.20 6.49 9.10
C GLN A 96 -11.78 5.27 9.93
N ALA A 97 -10.87 4.43 9.44
CA ALA A 97 -10.45 3.23 10.16
C ALA A 97 -9.59 3.60 11.39
N VAL A 98 -9.94 3.05 12.54
CA VAL A 98 -9.31 3.35 13.82
C VAL A 98 -8.21 2.32 14.15
N PRO A 99 -7.26 2.65 15.06
CA PRO A 99 -6.25 1.69 15.48
C PRO A 99 -6.86 0.35 15.93
N GLY A 100 -6.26 -0.75 15.48
CA GLY A 100 -6.73 -2.10 15.72
C GLY A 100 -7.78 -2.63 14.72
N THR A 101 -8.40 -1.76 13.90
CA THR A 101 -9.29 -2.21 12.81
C THR A 101 -8.55 -3.16 11.88
N VAL A 102 -9.16 -4.31 11.58
CA VAL A 102 -8.61 -5.27 10.62
C VAL A 102 -9.04 -4.85 9.21
N VAL A 103 -8.06 -4.73 8.31
CA VAL A 103 -8.26 -4.38 6.90
C VAL A 103 -7.62 -5.43 5.99
N ARG A 104 -8.15 -5.55 4.77
CA ARG A 104 -7.59 -6.40 3.72
C ARG A 104 -7.56 -5.62 2.41
N PHE A 105 -6.44 -5.71 1.71
CA PHE A 105 -6.35 -5.13 0.38
C PHE A 105 -6.93 -6.09 -0.65
N VAL A 106 -7.84 -5.60 -1.48
CA VAL A 106 -8.45 -6.39 -2.56
C VAL A 106 -7.91 -5.88 -3.90
N GLY A 107 -7.12 -6.72 -4.56
CA GLY A 107 -6.68 -6.50 -5.93
C GLY A 107 -7.87 -6.54 -6.89
N ALA A 108 -7.81 -5.75 -7.95
CA ALA A 108 -8.77 -5.81 -9.05
C ALA A 108 -8.03 -5.50 -10.36
N GLY A 109 -8.75 -5.43 -11.48
CA GLY A 109 -8.22 -5.39 -12.86
C GLY A 109 -6.75 -4.98 -13.01
N GLY A 110 -5.95 -5.87 -13.59
CA GLY A 110 -4.51 -5.67 -13.80
C GLY A 110 -3.61 -6.11 -12.64
N TRP A 111 -4.16 -6.48 -11.46
CA TRP A 111 -3.35 -6.98 -10.36
C TRP A 111 -2.54 -8.23 -10.73
N PRO A 112 -1.22 -8.28 -10.47
CA PRO A 112 -0.41 -9.44 -10.81
C PRO A 112 -0.93 -10.71 -10.14
N GLY A 113 -1.14 -11.76 -10.93
CA GLY A 113 -1.68 -13.04 -10.46
C GLY A 113 -3.21 -13.11 -10.37
N LEU A 114 -3.94 -12.01 -10.58
CA LEU A 114 -5.38 -12.02 -10.84
C LEU A 114 -5.62 -12.05 -12.35
N ARG A 115 -5.36 -13.19 -12.99
CA ARG A 115 -5.89 -13.45 -14.34
C ARG A 115 -7.19 -14.26 -14.20
N GLY A 116 -8.27 -13.70 -14.73
CA GLY A 116 -9.27 -14.50 -15.44
C GLY A 116 -8.76 -14.87 -16.82
#